data_AF-A0A4Q2Z1F3-F1
#
_entry.id   AF-A0A4Q2Z1F3-F1
#
_cell.length_a   1.000
_cell.length_b   1.000
_cell.length_c   1.000
_cell.angle_alpha   90.00
_cell.angle_beta   90.00
_cell.angle_gamma   90.00
#
_symmetry.space_group_name_H-M   'P 1'
#
loop_
_entity.id
_entity.type
_entity.pdbx_description
1 polymer ?
#
loop_
_entity_poly.entity_id
_entity_poly.type
_entity_poly.pdbx_seq_one_letter_code
_entity_poly.pdbx_strand_id
1 'polypeptide(L)' 'MNTVIIREDDLMETIADALQYISYFHPMDYIRALGAAYEREVSPAAKDAMA' A
#
# COMPACT_ATOMS: atom_id res chain seq x y z
N MET A 1 -1.78 5.46 38.84
CA MET A 1 -1.42 5.57 37.41
C MET A 1 -1.17 4.16 36.91
N ASN A 2 -1.85 3.75 35.83
CA ASN A 2 -1.59 2.45 35.21
C ASN A 2 -0.59 2.65 34.08
N THR A 3 0.55 1.95 34.14
CA THR A 3 1.60 2.04 33.13
C THR A 3 1.39 0.91 32.13
N VAL A 4 1.30 1.23 30.85
CA VAL A 4 1.31 0.24 29.77
C VAL A 4 2.74 0.11 29.28
N ILE A 5 3.27 -1.12 29.24
CA ILE A 5 4.59 -1.42 28.69
C ILE A 5 4.40 -1.94 27.28
N ILE A 6 4.94 -1.23 26.30
CA ILE A 6 5.05 -1.68 24.90
C ILE A 6 6.36 -2.45 24.76
N ARG A 7 6.28 -3.65 24.22
CA ARG A 7 7.41 -4.55 23.95
C ARG A 7 7.90 -4.37 22.52
N GLU A 8 9.11 -4.86 22.26
CA GLU A 8 9.68 -4.87 20.91
C GLU A 8 8.79 -5.65 19.93
N ASP A 9 8.27 -6.80 20.35
CA ASP A 9 7.38 -7.64 19.54
C ASP A 9 6.10 -6.89 19.12
N ASP A 10 5.53 -6.05 20.00
CA ASP A 10 4.34 -5.25 19.69
C ASP A 10 4.62 -4.27 18.54
N LEU A 11 5.83 -3.71 18.47
CA LEU A 11 6.24 -2.83 17.37
C LEU A 11 6.47 -3.61 16.08
N MET A 12 7.14 -4.77 16.17
CA MET A 12 7.42 -5.59 14.99
C MET A 12 6.13 -6.08 14.33
N GLU A 13 5.20 -6.62 15.12
CA GLU A 13 3.92 -7.13 14.63
C GLU A 13 3.08 -6.00 14.00
N THR A 14 2.92 -4.89 14.71
CA THR A 14 2.07 -3.79 14.21
C THR A 14 2.63 -3.11 12.96
N ILE A 15 3.95 -2.97 12.84
CA ILE A 15 4.58 -2.45 11.63
C ILE A 15 4.44 -3.44 10.48
N ALA A 16 4.68 -4.73 10.72
CA ALA A 16 4.52 -5.77 9.70
C ALA A 16 3.07 -5.79 9.15
N ASP A 17 2.08 -5.74 10.03
CA ASP A 17 0.66 -5.70 9.67
C ASP A 17 0.30 -4.43 8.89
N ALA A 18 0.80 -3.26 9.33
CA ALA A 18 0.57 -2.01 8.63
C ALA A 18 1.16 -2.04 7.21
N LEU A 19 2.38 -2.56 7.05
CA LEU A 19 3.03 -2.70 5.75
C LEU A 19 2.30 -3.71 4.86
N GLN A 20 1.83 -4.82 5.42
CA GLN A 20 1.04 -5.82 4.70
C GLN A 20 -0.30 -5.22 4.22
N TYR A 21 -0.96 -4.42 5.07
CA TYR A 21 -2.19 -3.71 4.71
C TYR A 21 -1.93 -2.73 3.56
N ILE A 22 -0.91 -1.88 3.66
CA ILE A 22 -0.55 -0.90 2.61
C ILE A 22 -0.22 -1.61 1.29
N SER A 23 0.49 -2.74 1.34
CA SER A 23 0.84 -3.51 0.14
C SER A 23 -0.38 -4.12 -0.56
N TYR A 24 -1.45 -4.42 0.18
CA TYR A 24 -2.62 -5.12 -0.37
C TYR A 24 -3.75 -4.17 -0.73
N PHE A 25 -3.97 -3.14 0.08
CA PHE A 25 -5.09 -2.20 -0.06
C PHE A 25 -4.63 -0.89 -0.67
N HIS A 26 -5.11 -0.63 -1.88
CA HIS A 26 -4.87 0.63 -2.57
C HIS A 26 -6.11 1.53 -2.46
N PRO A 27 -5.94 2.81 -2.07
CA PRO A 27 -7.06 3.72 -1.93
C PRO A 27 -7.67 4.07 -3.30
N MET A 28 -8.95 4.46 -3.31
CA MET A 28 -9.70 4.67 -4.55
C MET A 28 -9.15 5.80 -5.44
N ASP A 29 -8.52 6.79 -4.85
CA ASP A 29 -7.84 7.87 -5.57
C ASP A 29 -6.62 7.35 -6.34
N TYR A 30 -5.80 6.47 -5.75
CA TYR A 30 -4.71 5.80 -6.44
C TYR A 30 -5.21 4.99 -7.63
N ILE A 31 -6.26 4.17 -7.45
CA ILE A 31 -6.80 3.33 -8.53
C ILE A 31 -7.34 4.18 -9.69
N ARG A 32 -8.03 5.28 -9.38
CA ARG A 32 -8.53 6.22 -10.41
C ARG A 32 -7.39 6.91 -11.15
N ALA A 33 -6.36 7.35 -10.43
CA ALA A 33 -5.19 7.96 -11.03
C ALA A 33 -4.43 6.97 -11.94
N LEU A 34 -4.28 5.72 -11.49
CA LEU A 34 -3.66 4.64 -12.24
C LEU A 34 -4.45 4.33 -13.52
N GLY A 35 -5.78 4.26 -13.45
CA GLY A 35 -6.64 4.08 -14.62
C GLY A 35 -6.48 5.21 -15.65
N ALA A 36 -6.50 6.47 -15.20
CA ALA A 36 -6.28 7.61 -16.09
C ALA A 36 -4.87 7.63 -16.70
N ALA A 37 -3.86 7.13 -15.98
CA ALA A 37 -2.52 6.95 -16.53
C ALA A 37 -2.48 5.82 -17.58
N TYR A 38 -3.13 4.68 -17.32
CA TYR A 38 -3.20 3.53 -18.21
C TYR A 38 -3.83 3.88 -19.57
N GLU A 39 -4.89 4.69 -19.57
CA GLU A 39 -5.55 5.17 -20.79
C GLU A 39 -4.62 6.04 -21.66
N ARG A 40 -3.71 6.79 -21.04
CA ARG A 40 -2.79 7.71 -21.71
C ARG A 40 -1.44 7.09 -22.07
N GLU A 41 -1.08 5.97 -21.45
CA GLU A 41 0.20 5.30 -21.66
C GLU A 41 0.28 4.69 -23.07
N VAL A 42 1.41 4.93 -23.73
CA VAL A 42 1.69 4.54 -25.12
C VAL A 42 2.63 3.34 -25.17
N SER A 43 3.55 3.20 -24.21
CA SER A 43 4.48 2.08 -24.12
C SER A 43 3.73 0.80 -23.72
N PRO A 44 3.74 -0.25 -24.56
CA PRO A 44 3.07 -1.52 -24.24
C PRO A 44 3.59 -2.14 -22.94
N ALA A 45 4.92 -2.15 -22.75
CA ALA A 45 5.53 -2.73 -21.56
C ALA A 45 5.17 -1.95 -20.28
N ALA A 46 5.06 -0.62 -20.35
CA ALA A 46 4.63 0.18 -19.20
C ALA A 46 3.15 -0.05 -18.88
N LYS A 47 2.32 -0.17 -19.92
CA LYS A 47 0.89 -0.44 -19.80
C LYS A 47 0.61 -1.82 -19.18
N ASP A 48 1.37 -2.83 -19.60
CA ASP A 48 1.31 -4.19 -19.04
C ASP A 48 1.77 -4.22 -17.57
N ALA A 49 2.74 -3.38 -17.18
CA ALA A 49 3.20 -3.31 -15.79
C ALA A 49 2.17 -2.69 -14.83
N MET A 50 1.15 -2.00 -15.36
CA MET A 50 0.10 -1.35 -14.56
C MET A 50 -1.15 -2.23 -14.35
N ALA A 51 -1.32 -3.31 -15.14
CA ALA A 51 -2.54 -4.12 -15.20
C ALA A 51 -2.33 -5.56 -14.72
#